data_AF-A0A9N9BHN4-F1
#
_entry.id   AF-A0A9N9BHN4-F1
#
_cell.length_a   1.000
_cell.length_b   1.000
_cell.length_c   1.000
_cell.angle_alpha   90.00
_cell.angle_beta   90.00
_cell.angle_gamma   90.00
#
_symmetry.space_group_name_H-M   'P 1'
#
loop_
_entity.id
_entity.type
_entity.pdbx_description
1 polymer ?
#
loop_
_entity_poly.entity_id
_entity_poly.type
_entity_poly.pdbx_seq_one_letter_code
_entity_poly.pdbx_strand_id
1 'polypeptide(L)'
;MKNAKQLEKEENRNIKKIFEIRERNRPLTSLLKNKTGYQKLEDYPQEVDYYLAESAEKKNKLEKEKKEIEKELPNASGTELVKKLQRNNDLETRIKELTKEQQRNIIPNQIFPRDQIVLLRLHSLTEEDRNKGLKLLKKYSPIYYTVYRKKGEKEEVIYVVNCHLNLMVYRLKKISKIIESIKDTENFKQAFTHTSYLNELKLRRSSDSEPSSENNEKPIFSYETLEFLGDSVLNFHTSLFIYHKFPNYAEGQMSKLKQLMVQEDTLACLSKEIGLGEFLQLGMGERKNHGAEKESILADIFESFVAALYLEKGSKMVHRFLSLTVFTWIEGKENMIWDYKSQLQEYCQAHKGRVNYRLKGKKIIREGHQQLFIVEVEVNDGPRTFWESGEGRSKSKAEQQAAAKAIKKLGIEEEKN
;
A
#
# COMPACT_ATOMS: atom_id res chain seq x y z
N MET A 1 18.52 -27.14 -21.49
CA MET A 1 18.73 -26.92 -20.03
C MET A 1 19.91 -25.97 -19.86
N LYS A 2 19.70 -24.75 -19.34
CA LYS A 2 20.81 -23.85 -18.99
C LYS A 2 21.36 -24.28 -17.63
N ASN A 3 22.67 -24.51 -17.55
CA ASN A 3 23.37 -25.12 -16.41
C ASN A 3 23.26 -24.26 -15.13
N ALA A 4 23.30 -24.86 -13.93
CA ALA A 4 23.21 -24.14 -12.65
C ALA A 4 24.26 -23.01 -12.50
N LYS A 5 25.47 -23.20 -13.05
CA LYS A 5 26.52 -22.17 -13.16
C LYS A 5 26.17 -20.99 -14.08
N GLN A 6 25.18 -21.15 -14.96
CA GLN A 6 24.67 -20.13 -15.89
C GLN A 6 23.55 -19.30 -15.25
N LEU A 7 22.71 -19.94 -14.43
CA LEU A 7 21.69 -19.30 -13.59
C LEU A 7 22.34 -18.48 -12.45
N GLU A 8 23.36 -19.01 -11.79
CA GLU A 8 24.13 -18.28 -10.77
C GLU A 8 24.96 -17.13 -11.38
N LYS A 9 25.41 -17.27 -12.64
CA LYS A 9 25.99 -16.18 -13.45
C LYS A 9 24.95 -15.14 -13.87
N GLU A 10 23.68 -15.52 -14.12
CA GLU A 10 22.58 -14.61 -14.45
C GLU A 10 22.04 -13.88 -13.21
N GLU A 11 21.96 -14.54 -12.05
CA GLU A 11 21.61 -13.95 -10.75
C GLU A 11 22.71 -13.01 -10.26
N ASN A 12 23.98 -13.44 -10.31
CA ASN A 12 25.10 -12.53 -10.04
C ASN A 12 25.19 -11.41 -11.09
N ARG A 13 24.82 -11.62 -12.37
CA ARG A 13 24.70 -10.53 -13.35
C ARG A 13 23.52 -9.60 -13.05
N ASN A 14 22.44 -10.07 -12.46
CA ASN A 14 21.27 -9.26 -12.14
C ASN A 14 21.46 -8.47 -10.83
N ILE A 15 22.09 -9.07 -9.83
CA ILE A 15 22.54 -8.38 -8.61
C ILE A 15 23.65 -7.39 -8.95
N LYS A 16 24.63 -7.77 -9.78
CA LYS A 16 25.66 -6.87 -10.30
C LYS A 16 25.07 -5.80 -11.21
N LYS A 17 23.98 -6.04 -11.96
CA LYS A 17 23.21 -5.00 -12.68
C LYS A 17 22.43 -4.08 -11.75
N ILE A 18 21.82 -4.57 -10.69
CA ILE A 18 21.11 -3.74 -9.71
C ILE A 18 22.11 -2.87 -8.93
N PHE A 19 23.26 -3.45 -8.57
CA PHE A 19 24.38 -2.73 -7.94
C PHE A 19 25.07 -1.79 -8.93
N GLU A 20 25.27 -2.16 -10.20
CA GLU A 20 25.75 -1.28 -11.28
C GLU A 20 24.74 -0.20 -11.64
N ILE A 21 23.42 -0.42 -11.52
CA ILE A 21 22.40 0.62 -11.69
C ILE A 21 22.45 1.60 -10.51
N ARG A 22 22.67 1.10 -9.28
CA ARG A 22 22.84 1.92 -8.07
C ARG A 22 24.17 2.70 -8.10
N GLU A 23 25.26 2.08 -8.58
CA GLU A 23 26.58 2.69 -8.80
C GLU A 23 26.65 3.59 -10.04
N ARG A 24 25.93 3.30 -11.14
CA ARG A 24 25.84 4.18 -12.33
C ARG A 24 24.89 5.36 -12.12
N ASN A 25 23.89 5.20 -11.27
CA ASN A 25 23.09 6.33 -10.79
C ASN A 25 23.81 7.09 -9.67
N ARG A 26 24.90 6.58 -9.09
CA ARG A 26 25.72 7.28 -8.09
C ARG A 26 26.36 8.55 -8.67
N PRO A 27 26.90 8.59 -9.90
CA PRO A 27 27.21 9.81 -10.62
C PRO A 27 26.02 10.73 -10.77
N LEU A 28 24.81 10.26 -11.10
CA LEU A 28 23.61 11.11 -11.25
C LEU A 28 23.19 11.73 -9.91
N THR A 29 23.15 10.93 -8.85
CA THR A 29 22.85 11.37 -7.48
C THR A 29 23.96 12.26 -6.90
N SER A 30 25.23 12.04 -7.26
CA SER A 30 26.38 12.84 -6.82
C SER A 30 26.58 14.12 -7.65
N LEU A 31 26.26 14.09 -8.95
CA LEU A 31 26.22 15.24 -9.86
C LEU A 31 25.05 16.16 -9.49
N LEU A 32 23.89 15.60 -9.11
CA LEU A 32 22.77 16.35 -8.53
C LEU A 32 23.13 16.89 -7.14
N LYS A 33 23.77 16.11 -6.25
CA LYS A 33 24.26 16.61 -4.94
C LYS A 33 25.29 17.75 -5.06
N ASN A 34 26.20 17.69 -6.04
CA ASN A 34 27.26 18.70 -6.23
C ASN A 34 26.84 19.90 -7.09
N LYS A 35 25.80 19.80 -7.94
CA LYS A 35 25.30 20.92 -8.77
C LYS A 35 24.01 21.58 -8.27
N THR A 36 23.16 20.86 -7.55
CA THR A 36 21.90 21.41 -7.00
C THR A 36 21.96 21.44 -5.48
N GLY A 37 23.08 21.94 -4.93
CA GLY A 37 23.41 21.96 -3.50
C GLY A 37 22.18 21.86 -2.63
N TYR A 38 22.08 20.78 -1.86
CA TYR A 38 20.91 20.38 -1.08
C TYR A 38 20.33 21.59 -0.32
N GLN A 39 19.40 22.30 -0.94
CA GLN A 39 18.66 23.35 -0.25
C GLN A 39 17.54 22.63 0.48
N LYS A 40 17.60 22.72 1.82
CA LYS A 40 16.50 22.33 2.68
C LYS A 40 15.22 22.95 2.14
N LEU A 41 14.15 22.17 2.20
CA LEU A 41 12.80 22.52 1.77
C LEU A 41 12.13 23.63 2.61
N GLU A 42 12.94 24.41 3.33
CA GLU A 42 12.54 25.46 4.28
C GLU A 42 12.35 26.81 3.55
N ASP A 43 12.85 26.96 2.31
CA ASP A 43 12.88 28.25 1.58
C ASP A 43 11.86 28.41 0.43
N TYR A 44 10.83 27.56 0.31
CA TYR A 44 9.83 27.69 -0.76
C TYR A 44 8.43 28.05 -0.23
N PRO A 45 7.92 29.28 -0.48
CA PRO A 45 6.57 29.67 -0.10
C PRO A 45 5.51 28.92 -0.93
N GLN A 46 4.35 28.74 -0.30
CA GLN A 46 3.15 28.10 -0.82
C GLN A 46 2.64 28.83 -2.08
N GLU A 47 2.75 28.21 -3.26
CA GLU A 47 2.12 28.69 -4.51
C GLU A 47 1.23 27.61 -5.13
N VAL A 48 0.24 27.15 -4.38
CA VAL A 48 -0.87 26.31 -4.92
C VAL A 48 -2.12 27.15 -5.22
N ASP A 49 -2.20 28.38 -4.70
CA ASP A 49 -3.41 29.21 -4.83
C ASP A 49 -3.55 29.93 -6.17
N TYR A 50 -2.46 30.12 -6.93
CA TYR A 50 -2.52 30.88 -8.19
C TYR A 50 -3.12 30.08 -9.37
N TYR A 51 -2.90 28.75 -9.40
CA TYR A 51 -3.40 27.88 -10.49
C TYR A 51 -4.87 27.49 -10.32
N LEU A 52 -5.38 27.46 -9.08
CA LEU A 52 -6.79 27.15 -8.82
C LEU A 52 -7.71 28.32 -9.18
N ALA A 53 -7.23 29.57 -9.05
CA ALA A 53 -8.02 30.76 -9.37
C ALA A 53 -8.30 30.93 -10.88
N GLU A 54 -7.29 30.76 -11.74
CA GLU A 54 -7.44 30.98 -13.20
C GLU A 54 -8.29 29.90 -13.89
N SER A 55 -8.17 28.65 -13.43
CA SER A 55 -8.98 27.52 -13.91
C SER A 55 -10.44 27.63 -13.46
N ALA A 56 -10.67 28.08 -12.21
CA ALA A 56 -12.02 28.30 -11.69
C ALA A 56 -12.75 29.44 -12.43
N GLU A 57 -12.05 30.53 -12.76
CA GLU A 57 -12.64 31.66 -13.49
C GLU A 57 -13.03 31.27 -14.93
N LYS A 58 -12.16 30.53 -15.64
CA LYS A 58 -12.44 29.99 -16.98
C LYS A 58 -13.64 29.04 -16.97
N LYS A 59 -13.74 28.16 -15.97
CA LYS A 59 -14.87 27.23 -15.81
C LYS A 59 -16.19 27.99 -15.55
N ASN A 60 -16.18 28.95 -14.63
CA ASN A 60 -17.36 29.77 -14.31
C ASN A 60 -17.89 30.54 -15.54
N LYS A 61 -17.00 31.04 -16.39
CA LYS A 61 -17.38 31.74 -17.64
C LYS A 61 -18.08 30.80 -18.63
N LEU A 62 -17.58 29.58 -18.81
CA LEU A 62 -18.17 28.57 -19.69
C LEU A 62 -19.50 28.03 -19.16
N GLU A 63 -19.64 27.84 -17.84
CA GLU A 63 -20.91 27.44 -17.22
C GLU A 63 -21.99 28.51 -17.37
N LYS A 64 -21.62 29.79 -17.35
CA LYS A 64 -22.55 30.91 -17.60
C LYS A 64 -23.03 30.93 -19.05
N GLU A 65 -22.12 30.79 -20.02
CA GLU A 65 -22.45 30.69 -21.46
C GLU A 65 -23.36 29.49 -21.75
N LYS A 66 -23.09 28.34 -21.13
CA LYS A 66 -23.93 27.14 -21.24
C LYS A 66 -25.37 27.40 -20.78
N LYS A 67 -25.55 28.02 -19.61
CA LYS A 67 -26.87 28.33 -19.04
C LYS A 67 -27.66 29.33 -19.89
N GLU A 68 -27.00 30.24 -20.59
CA GLU A 68 -27.65 31.18 -21.51
C GLU A 68 -28.16 30.44 -22.76
N ILE A 69 -27.34 29.57 -23.36
CA ILE A 69 -27.74 28.74 -24.51
C ILE A 69 -28.88 27.78 -24.14
N GLU A 70 -28.84 27.17 -22.94
CA GLU A 70 -29.89 26.26 -22.47
C GLU A 70 -31.26 26.95 -22.31
N LYS A 71 -31.29 28.24 -21.97
CA LYS A 71 -32.53 29.03 -21.88
C LYS A 71 -33.13 29.38 -23.25
N GLU A 72 -32.30 29.45 -24.29
CA GLU A 72 -32.73 29.81 -25.64
C GLU A 72 -33.13 28.60 -26.51
N LEU A 73 -32.74 27.38 -26.12
CA LEU A 73 -33.07 26.13 -26.81
C LEU A 73 -34.58 25.90 -27.05
N PRO A 74 -35.50 26.19 -26.10
CA PRO A 74 -36.94 25.96 -26.30
C PRO A 74 -37.55 26.82 -27.41
N ASN A 75 -36.93 27.96 -27.74
CA ASN A 75 -37.45 28.93 -28.71
C ASN A 75 -36.73 28.86 -30.07
N ALA A 76 -35.72 27.98 -30.22
CA ALA A 76 -34.94 27.85 -31.44
C ALA A 76 -35.57 26.82 -32.40
N SER A 77 -35.50 27.08 -33.71
CA SER A 77 -36.03 26.15 -34.72
C SER A 77 -35.09 25.99 -35.93
N GLY A 78 -35.25 24.90 -36.68
CA GLY A 78 -34.51 24.64 -37.91
C GLY A 78 -33.00 24.54 -37.71
N THR A 79 -32.23 25.20 -38.60
CA THR A 79 -30.77 25.18 -38.60
C THR A 79 -30.14 25.89 -37.40
N GLU A 80 -30.87 26.79 -36.75
CA GLU A 80 -30.42 27.48 -35.53
C GLU A 80 -30.42 26.53 -34.32
N LEU A 81 -31.46 25.71 -34.19
CA LEU A 81 -31.56 24.71 -33.12
C LEU A 81 -30.39 23.72 -33.18
N VAL A 82 -30.05 23.23 -34.38
CA VAL A 82 -28.94 22.29 -34.59
C VAL A 82 -27.61 22.91 -34.16
N LYS A 83 -27.36 24.18 -34.50
CA LYS A 83 -26.13 24.90 -34.11
C LYS A 83 -26.05 25.11 -32.59
N LYS A 84 -27.16 25.49 -31.94
CA LYS A 84 -27.19 25.69 -30.48
C LYS A 84 -26.99 24.38 -29.72
N LEU A 85 -27.57 23.26 -30.20
CA LEU A 85 -27.36 21.93 -29.63
C LEU A 85 -25.91 21.45 -29.75
N GLN A 86 -25.29 21.64 -30.93
CA GLN A 86 -23.87 21.31 -31.12
C GLN A 86 -22.98 22.12 -30.18
N ARG A 87 -23.19 23.43 -30.11
CA ARG A 87 -22.42 24.30 -29.21
C ARG A 87 -22.61 23.95 -27.74
N ASN A 88 -23.82 23.56 -27.33
CA ASN A 88 -24.09 23.14 -25.95
C ASN A 88 -23.34 21.85 -25.58
N ASN A 89 -23.30 20.86 -26.49
CA ASN A 89 -22.54 19.63 -26.29
C ASN A 89 -21.02 19.86 -26.22
N ASP A 90 -20.49 20.77 -27.04
CA ASP A 90 -19.08 21.16 -27.00
C ASP A 90 -18.70 21.82 -25.66
N LEU A 91 -19.54 22.75 -25.18
CA LEU A 91 -19.35 23.41 -23.89
C LEU A 91 -19.41 22.41 -22.73
N GLU A 92 -20.35 21.46 -22.76
CA GLU A 92 -20.46 20.43 -21.73
C GLU A 92 -19.23 19.52 -21.69
N THR A 93 -18.72 19.14 -22.86
CA THR A 93 -17.50 18.35 -22.99
C THR A 93 -16.31 19.11 -22.39
N ARG A 94 -16.19 20.40 -22.71
CA ARG A 94 -15.09 21.25 -22.21
C ARG A 94 -15.14 21.49 -20.71
N ILE A 95 -16.33 21.68 -20.14
CA ILE A 95 -16.53 21.81 -18.68
C ILE A 95 -16.18 20.51 -17.97
N LYS A 96 -16.55 19.35 -18.53
CA LYS A 96 -16.17 18.03 -17.99
C LYS A 96 -14.65 17.81 -18.03
N GLU A 97 -13.97 18.23 -19.10
CA GLU A 97 -12.51 18.18 -19.21
C GLU A 97 -11.82 19.06 -18.15
N LEU A 98 -12.24 20.32 -18.02
CA LEU A 98 -11.68 21.25 -17.02
C LEU A 98 -11.94 20.79 -15.58
N THR A 99 -13.09 20.17 -15.31
CA THR A 99 -13.40 19.59 -14.00
C THR A 99 -12.52 18.39 -13.70
N LYS A 100 -12.24 17.54 -14.70
CA LYS A 100 -11.28 16.43 -14.56
C LYS A 100 -9.85 16.95 -14.36
N GLU A 101 -9.47 18.05 -15.01
CA GLU A 101 -8.17 18.70 -14.80
C GLU A 101 -8.05 19.30 -13.39
N GLN A 102 -9.08 19.99 -12.89
CA GLN A 102 -9.12 20.49 -11.51
C GLN A 102 -9.00 19.35 -10.49
N GLN A 103 -9.76 18.27 -10.68
CA GLN A 103 -9.68 17.07 -9.82
C GLN A 103 -8.31 16.37 -9.90
N ARG A 104 -7.63 16.43 -11.05
CA ARG A 104 -6.26 15.91 -11.23
C ARG A 104 -5.19 16.79 -10.57
N ASN A 105 -5.45 18.10 -10.42
CA ASN A 105 -4.48 19.08 -9.97
C ASN A 105 -4.57 19.46 -8.48
N ILE A 106 -5.62 19.05 -7.76
CA ILE A 106 -5.83 19.44 -6.34
C ILE A 106 -5.02 18.61 -5.32
N ILE A 107 -4.23 17.61 -5.72
CA ILE A 107 -3.63 16.68 -4.74
C ILE A 107 -2.11 16.48 -4.91
N PRO A 108 -1.25 17.44 -4.52
CA PRO A 108 0.16 17.09 -4.27
C PRO A 108 0.57 17.20 -2.80
N ASN A 109 0.17 18.25 -2.08
CA ASN A 109 0.79 18.59 -0.80
C ASN A 109 0.04 18.13 0.46
N GLN A 110 -1.24 17.74 0.36
CA GLN A 110 -2.04 17.36 1.52
C GLN A 110 -2.12 15.84 1.77
N ILE A 111 -1.76 15.00 0.80
CA ILE A 111 -1.97 13.52 0.91
C ILE A 111 -0.66 12.74 1.03
N PHE A 112 0.48 13.28 0.61
CA PHE A 112 1.71 12.50 0.47
C PHE A 112 2.82 12.95 1.43
N PRO A 113 3.45 12.01 2.18
CA PRO A 113 4.64 12.30 2.97
C PRO A 113 5.76 12.87 2.10
N ARG A 114 6.37 13.99 2.53
CA ARG A 114 7.37 14.76 1.76
C ARG A 114 8.61 13.95 1.36
N ASP A 115 8.92 12.89 2.09
CA ASP A 115 10.04 11.97 1.91
C ASP A 115 9.86 10.96 0.77
N GLN A 116 8.65 10.85 0.21
CA GLN A 116 8.32 9.87 -0.85
C GLN A 116 8.22 10.50 -2.25
N ILE A 117 8.47 11.82 -2.36
CA ILE A 117 8.34 12.59 -3.59
C ILE A 117 9.72 12.97 -4.10
N VAL A 118 9.99 12.65 -5.37
CA VAL A 118 11.20 13.06 -6.08
C VAL A 118 10.84 14.09 -7.15
N LEU A 119 11.52 15.23 -7.13
CA LEU A 119 11.40 16.27 -8.14
C LEU A 119 12.53 16.11 -9.17
N LEU A 120 12.19 15.81 -10.42
CA LEU A 120 13.14 15.66 -11.51
C LEU A 120 13.08 16.89 -12.41
N ARG A 121 14.19 17.62 -12.47
CA ARG A 121 14.39 18.77 -13.36
C ARG A 121 15.21 18.32 -14.56
N LEU A 122 14.53 17.94 -15.65
CA LEU A 122 15.19 17.44 -16.86
C LEU A 122 15.55 18.54 -17.86
N HIS A 123 15.07 19.77 -17.66
CA HIS A 123 15.35 20.91 -18.54
C HIS A 123 16.80 21.42 -18.46
N SER A 124 17.50 21.14 -17.35
CA SER A 124 18.89 21.55 -17.11
C SER A 124 19.90 20.59 -17.74
N LEU A 125 19.40 19.53 -18.37
CA LEU A 125 20.17 18.51 -19.07
C LEU A 125 20.23 18.81 -20.57
N THR A 126 21.22 18.21 -21.25
CA THR A 126 21.28 18.23 -22.71
C THR A 126 20.02 17.62 -23.32
N GLU A 127 19.70 17.94 -24.57
CA GLU A 127 18.52 17.40 -25.24
C GLU A 127 18.53 15.86 -25.32
N GLU A 128 19.70 15.27 -25.55
CA GLU A 128 19.89 13.82 -25.56
C GLU A 128 19.62 13.20 -24.18
N ASP A 129 20.17 13.78 -23.11
CA ASP A 129 19.99 13.31 -21.74
C ASP A 129 18.57 13.52 -21.23
N ARG A 130 17.91 14.61 -21.65
CA ARG A 130 16.48 14.86 -21.39
C ARG A 130 15.61 13.77 -22.02
N ASN A 131 15.86 13.41 -23.27
CA ASN A 131 15.13 12.36 -23.96
C ASN A 131 15.37 10.97 -23.33
N LYS A 132 16.62 10.67 -22.94
CA LYS A 132 16.95 9.46 -22.16
C LYS A 132 16.24 9.45 -20.79
N GLY A 133 16.27 10.57 -20.06
CA GLY A 133 15.61 10.74 -18.78
C GLY A 133 14.10 10.54 -18.86
N LEU A 134 13.45 11.13 -19.86
CA LEU A 134 12.02 10.93 -20.13
C LEU A 134 11.67 9.48 -20.46
N LYS A 135 12.52 8.79 -21.24
CA LYS A 135 12.34 7.37 -21.57
C LYS A 135 12.46 6.50 -20.32
N LEU A 136 13.42 6.78 -19.44
CA LEU A 136 13.59 6.09 -18.17
C LEU A 136 12.42 6.37 -17.22
N LEU A 137 11.98 7.62 -17.11
CA LEU A 137 10.84 8.04 -16.30
C LEU A 137 9.57 7.27 -16.72
N LYS A 138 9.23 7.27 -18.01
CA LYS A 138 8.07 6.53 -18.53
C LYS A 138 8.17 5.02 -18.29
N LYS A 139 9.38 4.46 -18.33
CA LYS A 139 9.61 3.02 -18.16
C LYS A 139 9.52 2.57 -16.70
N TYR A 140 10.08 3.34 -15.78
CA TYR A 140 10.30 2.90 -14.39
C TYR A 140 9.41 3.61 -13.37
N SER A 141 8.86 4.78 -13.72
CA SER A 141 7.94 5.53 -12.87
C SER A 141 6.83 6.14 -13.71
N PRO A 142 5.95 5.31 -14.32
CA PRO A 142 4.92 5.77 -15.25
C PRO A 142 3.89 6.71 -14.61
N ILE A 143 3.81 6.73 -13.28
CA ILE A 143 2.94 7.65 -12.53
C ILE A 143 3.78 8.83 -12.08
N TYR A 144 3.68 9.93 -12.82
CA TYR A 144 4.35 11.18 -12.50
C TYR A 144 3.47 12.36 -12.94
N TYR A 145 3.61 13.47 -12.24
CA TYR A 145 2.98 14.73 -12.62
C TYR A 145 4.02 15.63 -13.30
N THR A 146 3.55 16.45 -14.23
CA THR A 146 4.40 17.45 -14.88
C THR A 146 3.94 18.82 -14.40
N VAL A 147 4.86 19.57 -13.79
CA VAL A 147 4.62 20.92 -13.28
C VAL A 147 5.45 21.89 -14.11
N TYR A 148 4.80 22.95 -14.58
CA TYR A 148 5.45 24.01 -15.32
C TYR A 148 5.67 25.18 -14.37
N ARG A 149 6.91 25.67 -14.30
CA ARG A 149 7.26 26.85 -13.51
C ARG A 149 7.82 27.91 -14.45
N LYS A 150 7.20 29.08 -14.48
CA LYS A 150 7.67 30.22 -15.26
C LYS A 150 8.65 31.03 -14.42
N LYS A 151 9.88 31.24 -14.90
CA LYS A 151 10.90 32.06 -14.22
C LYS A 151 11.46 33.08 -15.22
N GLY A 152 10.78 34.22 -15.32
CA GLY A 152 11.03 35.21 -16.39
C GLY A 152 10.50 34.70 -17.74
N GLU A 153 11.31 34.78 -18.80
CA GLU A 153 10.96 34.28 -20.14
C GLU A 153 11.15 32.76 -20.31
N LYS A 154 11.80 32.09 -19.35
CA LYS A 154 12.06 30.63 -19.43
C LYS A 154 10.97 29.84 -18.70
N GLU A 155 10.43 28.85 -19.41
CA GLU A 155 9.56 27.82 -18.82
C GLU A 155 10.38 26.61 -18.36
N GLU A 156 10.26 26.30 -17.08
CA GLU A 156 10.90 25.18 -16.42
C GLU A 156 9.90 24.02 -16.30
N VAL A 157 10.26 22.83 -16.77
CA VAL A 157 9.43 21.62 -16.62
C VAL A 157 10.00 20.75 -15.50
N ILE A 158 9.18 20.48 -14.48
CA ILE A 158 9.51 19.68 -13.32
C ILE A 158 8.62 18.44 -13.30
N TYR A 159 9.22 17.26 -13.23
CA TYR A 159 8.48 16.02 -13.07
C TYR A 159 8.43 15.61 -11.60
N VAL A 160 7.22 15.48 -11.07
CA VAL A 160 6.97 15.07 -9.68
C VAL A 160 6.66 13.58 -9.68
N VAL A 161 7.55 12.80 -9.08
CA VAL A 161 7.45 11.34 -9.02
C VAL A 161 7.14 10.90 -7.61
N ASN A 162 6.02 10.19 -7.43
CA ASN A 162 5.72 9.53 -6.17
C ASN A 162 6.31 8.11 -6.19
N CYS A 163 7.41 7.91 -5.48
CA CYS A 163 8.12 6.64 -5.49
C CYS A 163 7.29 5.51 -4.86
N HIS A 164 6.55 5.80 -3.79
CA HIS A 164 5.73 4.82 -3.09
C HIS A 164 4.58 4.32 -3.97
N LEU A 165 3.84 5.23 -4.61
CA LEU A 165 2.75 4.89 -5.52
C LEU A 165 3.23 4.07 -6.72
N ASN A 166 4.38 4.42 -7.30
CA ASN A 166 4.96 3.63 -8.39
C ASN A 166 5.37 2.22 -7.92
N LEU A 167 5.89 2.07 -6.70
CA LEU A 167 6.17 0.76 -6.10
C LEU A 167 4.89 -0.05 -5.89
N MET A 168 3.83 0.56 -5.36
CA MET A 168 2.54 -0.10 -5.15
C MET A 168 1.98 -0.63 -6.48
N VAL A 169 1.93 0.22 -7.52
CA VAL A 169 1.41 -0.20 -8.82
C VAL A 169 2.29 -1.27 -9.47
N TYR A 170 3.60 -1.21 -9.29
CA TYR A 170 4.49 -2.28 -9.73
C TYR A 170 4.18 -3.60 -9.01
N ARG A 171 4.00 -3.58 -7.68
CA ARG A 171 3.65 -4.74 -6.87
C ARG A 171 2.32 -5.35 -7.34
N LEU A 172 1.26 -4.54 -7.43
CA LEU A 172 -0.06 -4.98 -7.88
C LEU A 172 -0.02 -5.60 -9.29
N LYS A 173 0.71 -4.99 -10.24
CA LYS A 173 0.91 -5.56 -11.58
C LYS A 173 1.61 -6.91 -11.57
N LYS A 174 2.53 -7.15 -10.64
CA LYS A 174 3.19 -8.46 -10.51
C LYS A 174 2.25 -9.49 -9.88
N ILE A 175 1.46 -9.09 -8.89
CA ILE A 175 0.47 -9.94 -8.22
C ILE A 175 -0.62 -10.35 -9.20
N SER A 176 -1.19 -9.41 -9.96
CA SER A 176 -2.21 -9.71 -10.99
C SER A 176 -1.72 -10.76 -11.99
N LYS A 177 -0.46 -10.67 -12.44
CA LYS A 177 0.13 -11.69 -13.33
C LYS A 177 0.27 -13.07 -12.68
N ILE A 178 0.49 -13.14 -11.36
CA ILE A 178 0.53 -14.41 -10.63
C ILE A 178 -0.87 -15.01 -10.57
N ILE A 179 -1.87 -14.20 -10.19
CA ILE A 179 -3.28 -14.60 -10.14
C ILE A 179 -3.74 -15.11 -11.52
N GLU A 180 -3.50 -14.34 -12.58
CA GLU A 180 -3.82 -14.72 -13.97
C GLU A 180 -3.18 -16.05 -14.38
N SER A 181 -1.99 -16.39 -13.87
CA SER A 181 -1.27 -17.61 -14.25
C SER A 181 -1.87 -18.92 -13.71
N ILE A 182 -2.81 -18.82 -12.76
CA ILE A 182 -3.52 -19.96 -12.15
C ILE A 182 -5.04 -19.81 -12.16
N LYS A 183 -5.58 -18.70 -12.69
CA LYS A 183 -7.01 -18.35 -12.59
C LYS A 183 -7.96 -19.42 -13.13
N ASP A 184 -7.54 -20.15 -14.16
CA ASP A 184 -8.39 -21.16 -14.82
C ASP A 184 -8.25 -22.57 -14.21
N THR A 185 -7.45 -22.72 -13.15
CA THR A 185 -7.19 -24.00 -12.49
C THR A 185 -8.30 -24.38 -11.52
N GLU A 186 -8.44 -25.68 -11.24
CA GLU A 186 -9.47 -26.16 -10.32
C GLU A 186 -9.19 -25.74 -8.88
N ASN A 187 -7.92 -25.78 -8.47
CA ASN A 187 -7.50 -25.30 -7.15
C ASN A 187 -7.81 -23.81 -6.96
N PHE A 188 -7.66 -22.99 -8.01
CA PHE A 188 -8.06 -21.58 -7.94
C PHE A 188 -9.56 -21.42 -7.74
N LYS A 189 -10.39 -22.13 -8.51
CA LYS A 189 -11.85 -22.06 -8.33
C LYS A 189 -12.24 -22.46 -6.92
N GLN A 190 -11.73 -23.59 -6.44
CA GLN A 190 -11.98 -24.08 -5.09
C GLN A 190 -11.58 -23.06 -4.01
N ALA A 191 -10.40 -22.42 -4.15
CA ALA A 191 -9.92 -21.42 -3.20
C ALA A 191 -10.89 -20.23 -3.02
N PHE A 192 -11.73 -19.95 -4.03
CA PHE A 192 -12.72 -18.88 -4.01
C PHE A 192 -14.16 -19.38 -3.95
N THR A 193 -14.40 -20.66 -3.60
CA THR A 193 -15.75 -21.20 -3.43
C THR A 193 -16.14 -21.28 -1.96
N HIS A 194 -17.08 -20.43 -1.53
CA HIS A 194 -17.60 -20.46 -0.16
C HIS A 194 -18.65 -21.57 0.03
N THR A 195 -18.74 -22.15 1.22
CA THR A 195 -19.69 -23.23 1.57
C THR A 195 -21.15 -22.87 1.25
N SER A 196 -21.55 -21.62 1.48
CA SER A 196 -22.88 -21.11 1.13
C SER A 196 -23.23 -21.27 -0.36
N TYR A 197 -22.26 -21.12 -1.26
CA TYR A 197 -22.47 -21.31 -2.70
C TYR A 197 -22.72 -22.79 -3.02
N LEU A 198 -21.96 -23.69 -2.41
CA LEU A 198 -22.15 -25.15 -2.58
C LEU A 198 -23.49 -25.62 -2.05
N ASN A 199 -23.92 -25.10 -0.90
CA ASN A 199 -25.22 -25.43 -0.32
C ASN A 199 -26.37 -24.99 -1.23
N GLU A 200 -26.26 -23.82 -1.85
CA GLU A 200 -27.25 -23.35 -2.82
C GLU A 200 -27.28 -24.21 -4.10
N LEU A 201 -26.11 -24.63 -4.61
CA LEU A 201 -26.05 -25.54 -5.76
C LEU A 201 -26.69 -26.91 -5.47
N LYS A 202 -26.46 -27.47 -4.27
CA LYS A 202 -27.09 -28.72 -3.83
C LYS A 202 -28.61 -28.60 -3.78
N LEU A 203 -29.13 -27.50 -3.23
CA LEU A 203 -30.56 -27.23 -3.16
C LEU A 203 -31.19 -27.14 -4.56
N ARG A 204 -30.57 -26.42 -5.49
CA ARG A 204 -31.05 -26.31 -6.88
C ARG A 204 -31.09 -27.66 -7.60
N ARG A 205 -30.04 -28.48 -7.44
CA ARG A 205 -29.97 -29.84 -8.01
C ARG A 205 -31.02 -30.78 -7.42
N SER A 206 -31.47 -30.55 -6.19
CA SER A 206 -32.53 -31.34 -5.55
C SER A 206 -33.96 -30.90 -5.90
N SER A 207 -34.16 -29.64 -6.33
CA SER A 207 -35.47 -29.12 -6.72
C SER A 207 -35.82 -29.40 -8.19
N ASP A 208 -34.82 -29.54 -9.04
CA ASP A 208 -35.01 -29.92 -10.44
C ASP A 208 -35.16 -31.45 -10.50
N SER A 209 -36.40 -31.92 -10.61
CA SER A 209 -36.76 -33.33 -10.75
C SER A 209 -36.37 -33.89 -12.14
N GLU A 210 -35.08 -33.92 -12.44
CA GLU A 210 -34.53 -34.77 -13.51
C GLU A 210 -33.56 -35.78 -12.89
N PRO A 211 -33.76 -37.10 -13.12
CA PRO A 211 -32.76 -38.10 -12.81
C PRO A 211 -31.65 -37.97 -13.85
N SER A 212 -30.74 -37.01 -13.64
CA SER A 212 -29.51 -36.97 -14.40
C SER A 212 -28.58 -38.06 -13.86
N SER A 213 -28.61 -39.18 -14.57
CA SER A 213 -27.44 -39.95 -15.03
C SER A 213 -26.13 -39.67 -14.30
N GLU A 214 -25.46 -40.75 -13.90
CA GLU A 214 -24.05 -40.84 -13.47
C GLU A 214 -23.12 -39.90 -14.26
N ASN A 215 -23.10 -38.62 -13.90
CA ASN A 215 -22.21 -37.65 -14.48
C ASN A 215 -20.95 -37.68 -13.61
N ASN A 216 -19.85 -38.08 -14.24
CA ASN A 216 -18.46 -37.97 -13.78
C ASN A 216 -18.03 -36.51 -13.51
N GLU A 217 -18.90 -35.66 -12.97
CA GLU A 217 -18.55 -34.34 -12.49
C GLU A 217 -17.78 -34.49 -11.18
N LYS A 218 -16.53 -34.02 -11.18
CA LYS A 218 -15.72 -33.99 -9.96
C LYS A 218 -16.45 -33.21 -8.86
N PRO A 219 -16.42 -33.70 -7.61
CA PRO A 219 -17.00 -32.97 -6.49
C PRO A 219 -16.32 -31.60 -6.36
N ILE A 220 -17.15 -30.54 -6.31
CA ILE A 220 -16.69 -29.17 -6.03
C ILE A 220 -16.61 -29.02 -4.52
N PHE A 221 -15.42 -28.66 -4.02
CA PHE A 221 -15.16 -28.47 -2.59
C PHE A 221 -15.15 -26.98 -2.21
N SER A 222 -15.34 -26.69 -0.92
CA SER A 222 -15.17 -25.35 -0.36
C SER A 222 -13.68 -25.00 -0.24
N TYR A 223 -13.40 -23.73 -0.03
CA TYR A 223 -12.04 -23.26 0.24
C TYR A 223 -11.44 -23.82 1.54
N GLU A 224 -12.23 -24.31 2.49
CA GLU A 224 -11.81 -24.68 3.86
C GLU A 224 -10.66 -25.71 3.89
N THR A 225 -10.65 -26.67 2.95
CA THR A 225 -9.54 -27.65 2.88
C THR A 225 -8.26 -27.04 2.31
N LEU A 226 -8.37 -26.05 1.42
CA LEU A 226 -7.23 -25.29 0.92
C LEU A 226 -6.76 -24.25 1.95
N GLU A 227 -7.67 -23.63 2.69
CA GLU A 227 -7.35 -22.75 3.83
C GLU A 227 -6.47 -23.48 4.84
N PHE A 228 -6.86 -24.69 5.27
CA PHE A 228 -6.06 -25.53 6.16
C PHE A 228 -4.63 -25.77 5.66
N LEU A 229 -4.47 -26.11 4.38
CA LEU A 229 -3.13 -26.25 3.77
C LEU A 229 -2.40 -24.91 3.67
N GLY A 230 -3.16 -23.86 3.37
CA GLY A 230 -2.72 -22.49 3.15
C GLY A 230 -2.08 -21.89 4.38
N ASP A 231 -2.73 -22.01 5.53
CA ASP A 231 -2.23 -21.59 6.83
C ASP A 231 -0.85 -22.21 7.12
N SER A 232 -0.72 -23.52 6.90
CA SER A 232 0.56 -24.23 7.11
C SER A 232 1.67 -23.71 6.17
N VAL A 233 1.36 -23.53 4.88
CA VAL A 233 2.32 -23.02 3.88
C VAL A 233 2.71 -21.57 4.19
N LEU A 234 1.74 -20.73 4.55
CA LEU A 234 1.94 -19.33 4.92
C LEU A 234 2.81 -19.21 6.18
N ASN A 235 2.50 -19.98 7.23
CA ASN A 235 3.27 -20.00 8.48
C ASN A 235 4.71 -20.47 8.27
N PHE A 236 4.93 -21.49 7.43
CA PHE A 236 6.28 -21.96 7.10
C PHE A 236 7.09 -20.86 6.40
N HIS A 237 6.54 -20.27 5.33
CA HIS A 237 7.24 -19.23 4.57
C HIS A 237 7.47 -17.96 5.39
N THR A 238 6.53 -17.60 6.27
CA THR A 238 6.66 -16.44 7.16
C THR A 238 7.73 -16.68 8.22
N SER A 239 7.74 -17.86 8.85
CA SER A 239 8.80 -18.26 9.79
C SER A 239 10.18 -18.21 9.14
N LEU A 240 10.30 -18.75 7.92
CA LEU A 240 11.56 -18.75 7.16
C LEU A 240 12.02 -17.33 6.83
N PHE A 241 11.09 -16.45 6.43
CA PHE A 241 11.40 -15.03 6.19
C PHE A 241 11.90 -14.34 7.46
N ILE A 242 11.22 -14.53 8.59
CA ILE A 242 11.59 -13.91 9.88
C ILE A 242 12.97 -14.39 10.32
N TYR A 243 13.21 -15.70 10.28
CA TYR A 243 14.48 -16.32 10.67
C TYR A 243 15.68 -15.70 9.92
N HIS A 244 15.55 -15.48 8.61
CA HIS A 244 16.62 -14.90 7.80
C HIS A 244 16.71 -13.38 7.86
N LYS A 245 15.57 -12.69 7.98
CA LYS A 245 15.51 -11.22 7.96
C LYS A 245 15.90 -10.61 9.30
N PHE A 246 15.57 -11.27 10.40
CA PHE A 246 15.77 -10.80 11.77
C PHE A 246 16.55 -11.82 12.59
N PRO A 247 17.83 -12.10 12.24
CA PRO A 247 18.62 -13.13 12.91
C PRO A 247 18.87 -12.86 14.40
N ASN A 248 18.76 -11.59 14.81
CA ASN A 248 19.02 -11.15 16.19
C ASN A 248 17.76 -11.15 17.07
N TYR A 249 16.61 -11.59 16.56
CA TYR A 249 15.38 -11.63 17.35
C TYR A 249 15.34 -12.91 18.20
N ALA A 250 14.93 -12.77 19.46
CA ALA A 250 14.65 -13.92 20.31
C ALA A 250 13.40 -14.69 19.82
N GLU A 251 13.27 -15.98 20.20
CA GLU A 251 12.14 -16.84 19.79
C GLU A 251 10.78 -16.16 20.04
N GLY A 252 10.56 -15.60 21.23
CA GLY A 252 9.29 -14.94 21.55
C GLY A 252 9.00 -13.71 20.68
N GLN A 253 10.03 -12.98 20.24
CA GLN A 253 9.89 -11.85 19.30
C GLN A 253 9.55 -12.35 17.91
N MET A 254 10.22 -13.41 17.44
CA MET A 254 9.92 -14.05 16.16
C MET A 254 8.48 -14.58 16.13
N SER A 255 8.03 -15.23 17.21
CA SER A 255 6.67 -15.75 17.36
C SER A 255 5.61 -14.64 17.34
N LYS A 256 5.83 -13.53 18.07
CA LYS A 256 4.95 -12.34 18.04
C LYS A 256 4.91 -11.70 16.64
N LEU A 257 6.05 -11.58 15.98
CA LEU A 257 6.13 -11.03 14.63
C LEU A 257 5.40 -11.90 13.61
N LYS A 258 5.55 -13.22 13.71
CA LYS A 258 4.83 -14.18 12.88
C LYS A 258 3.33 -13.99 13.05
N GLN A 259 2.83 -14.00 14.28
CA GLN A 259 1.40 -13.79 14.59
C GLN A 259 0.90 -12.47 14.00
N LEU A 260 1.63 -11.37 14.17
CA LEU A 260 1.27 -10.08 13.59
C LEU A 260 1.15 -10.11 12.06
N MET A 261 2.02 -10.87 11.39
CA MET A 261 2.06 -10.97 9.93
C MET A 261 0.96 -11.87 9.34
N VAL A 262 0.48 -12.87 10.08
CA VAL A 262 -0.48 -13.87 9.59
C VAL A 262 -1.85 -13.84 10.30
N GLN A 263 -2.09 -12.86 11.17
CA GLN A 263 -3.40 -12.66 11.81
C GLN A 263 -4.49 -12.24 10.81
N GLU A 264 -5.74 -12.55 11.16
CA GLU A 264 -6.95 -12.25 10.38
C GLU A 264 -6.98 -10.81 9.84
N ASP A 265 -6.83 -9.80 10.71
CA ASP A 265 -6.83 -8.37 10.31
C ASP A 265 -5.82 -8.06 9.20
N THR A 266 -4.65 -8.69 9.26
CA THR A 266 -3.56 -8.43 8.31
C THR A 266 -3.84 -9.11 6.98
N LEU A 267 -4.29 -10.36 7.01
CA LEU A 267 -4.64 -11.11 5.79
C LEU A 267 -5.86 -10.53 5.11
N ALA A 268 -6.90 -10.15 5.87
CA ALA A 268 -8.08 -9.47 5.36
C ALA A 268 -7.73 -8.12 4.69
N CYS A 269 -6.86 -7.32 5.32
CA CYS A 269 -6.37 -6.07 4.75
C CYS A 269 -5.63 -6.30 3.43
N LEU A 270 -4.74 -7.31 3.38
CA LEU A 270 -4.00 -7.66 2.15
C LEU A 270 -4.92 -8.18 1.05
N SER A 271 -5.92 -9.02 1.39
CA SER A 271 -6.94 -9.50 0.46
C SER A 271 -7.74 -8.35 -0.15
N LYS A 272 -8.11 -7.34 0.65
CA LYS A 272 -8.74 -6.10 0.16
C LYS A 272 -7.81 -5.31 -0.75
N GLU A 273 -6.53 -5.14 -0.36
CA GLU A 273 -5.53 -4.38 -1.14
C GLU A 273 -5.32 -4.97 -2.55
N ILE A 274 -5.28 -6.30 -2.66
CA ILE A 274 -5.00 -6.99 -3.94
C ILE A 274 -6.26 -7.44 -4.69
N GLY A 275 -7.45 -7.23 -4.12
CA GLY A 275 -8.74 -7.52 -4.76
C GLY A 275 -9.13 -9.00 -4.80
N LEU A 276 -8.72 -9.82 -3.82
CA LEU A 276 -9.08 -11.25 -3.81
C LEU A 276 -10.58 -11.50 -3.67
N GLY A 277 -11.29 -10.64 -2.93
CA GLY A 277 -12.74 -10.77 -2.71
C GLY A 277 -13.57 -10.73 -4.01
N GLU A 278 -13.03 -10.18 -5.10
CA GLU A 278 -13.70 -10.12 -6.41
C GLU A 278 -13.89 -11.50 -7.06
N PHE A 279 -13.07 -12.49 -6.69
CA PHE A 279 -13.15 -13.84 -7.22
C PHE A 279 -14.11 -14.74 -6.42
N LEU A 280 -14.55 -14.29 -5.24
CA LEU A 280 -15.30 -15.09 -4.29
C LEU A 280 -16.72 -15.43 -4.80
N GLN A 281 -17.03 -16.72 -4.80
CA GLN A 281 -18.34 -17.28 -5.10
C GLN A 281 -19.10 -17.48 -3.79
N LEU A 282 -20.20 -16.73 -3.64
CA LEU A 282 -21.09 -16.77 -2.47
C LEU A 282 -22.50 -17.13 -2.91
N GLY A 283 -23.20 -17.88 -2.07
CA GLY A 283 -24.65 -18.04 -2.20
C GLY A 283 -25.38 -16.70 -2.03
N MET A 284 -26.60 -16.59 -2.56
CA MET A 284 -27.39 -15.35 -2.58
C MET A 284 -27.57 -14.73 -1.19
N GLY A 285 -27.80 -15.56 -0.17
CA GLY A 285 -27.94 -15.10 1.22
C GLY A 285 -26.66 -14.45 1.75
N GLU A 286 -25.52 -15.11 1.54
CA GLU A 286 -24.21 -14.61 2.01
C GLU A 286 -23.76 -13.37 1.23
N ARG A 287 -24.08 -13.31 -0.06
CA ARG A 287 -23.85 -12.12 -0.89
C ARG A 287 -24.65 -10.90 -0.39
N LYS A 288 -25.90 -11.08 0.03
CA LYS A 288 -26.73 -10.00 0.61
C LYS A 288 -26.17 -9.48 1.94
N ASN A 289 -25.49 -10.35 2.69
CA ASN A 289 -24.83 -10.00 3.95
C ASN A 289 -23.40 -9.47 3.76
N HIS A 290 -23.04 -9.04 2.54
CA HIS A 290 -21.72 -8.50 2.22
C HIS A 290 -20.58 -9.46 2.60
N GLY A 291 -20.78 -10.77 2.40
CA GLY A 291 -19.79 -11.79 2.75
C GLY A 291 -18.41 -11.55 2.13
N ALA A 292 -18.34 -10.95 0.94
CA ALA A 292 -17.08 -10.61 0.27
C ALA A 292 -16.31 -9.45 0.94
N GLU A 293 -16.89 -8.79 1.95
CA GLU A 293 -16.27 -7.71 2.72
C GLU A 293 -15.92 -8.14 4.16
N LYS A 294 -16.42 -9.31 4.60
CA LYS A 294 -16.16 -9.86 5.94
C LYS A 294 -14.68 -10.21 6.11
N GLU A 295 -14.10 -9.79 7.22
CA GLU A 295 -12.66 -9.93 7.47
C GLU A 295 -12.24 -11.38 7.60
N SER A 296 -13.02 -12.20 8.32
CA SER A 296 -12.78 -13.65 8.43
C SER A 296 -12.71 -14.32 7.06
N ILE A 297 -13.74 -14.15 6.22
CA ILE A 297 -13.77 -14.74 4.87
C ILE A 297 -12.60 -14.24 4.02
N LEU A 298 -12.24 -12.96 4.13
CA LEU A 298 -11.14 -12.39 3.36
C LEU A 298 -9.77 -12.92 3.81
N ALA A 299 -9.61 -13.24 5.09
CA ALA A 299 -8.42 -13.91 5.60
C ALA A 299 -8.36 -15.36 5.09
N ASP A 300 -9.47 -16.11 5.21
CA ASP A 300 -9.55 -17.52 4.80
C ASP A 300 -9.23 -17.69 3.31
N ILE A 301 -9.75 -16.80 2.45
CA ILE A 301 -9.47 -16.86 1.00
C ILE A 301 -8.03 -16.46 0.65
N PHE A 302 -7.34 -15.71 1.52
CA PHE A 302 -5.92 -15.43 1.33
C PHE A 302 -5.11 -16.72 1.49
N GLU A 303 -5.40 -17.46 2.56
CA GLU A 303 -4.74 -18.73 2.87
C GLU A 303 -5.06 -19.79 1.82
N SER A 304 -6.34 -19.94 1.47
CA SER A 304 -6.76 -20.86 0.43
C SER A 304 -6.11 -20.55 -0.93
N PHE A 305 -5.94 -19.26 -1.28
CA PHE A 305 -5.22 -18.85 -2.47
C PHE A 305 -3.73 -19.20 -2.40
N VAL A 306 -3.09 -19.04 -1.23
CA VAL A 306 -1.70 -19.46 -1.00
C VAL A 306 -1.55 -20.97 -1.24
N ALA A 307 -2.50 -21.79 -0.77
CA ALA A 307 -2.50 -23.22 -1.04
C ALA A 307 -2.70 -23.53 -2.52
N ALA A 308 -3.66 -22.90 -3.20
CA ALA A 308 -3.85 -23.07 -4.64
C ALA A 308 -2.57 -22.70 -5.42
N LEU A 309 -1.92 -21.60 -5.07
CA LEU A 309 -0.66 -21.20 -5.67
C LEU A 309 0.48 -22.20 -5.42
N TYR A 310 0.53 -22.78 -4.22
CA TYR A 310 1.49 -23.82 -3.88
C TYR A 310 1.28 -25.07 -4.74
N LEU A 311 0.03 -25.55 -4.86
CA LEU A 311 -0.30 -26.74 -5.64
C LEU A 311 -0.03 -26.55 -7.14
N GLU A 312 -0.30 -25.35 -7.68
CA GLU A 312 -0.17 -25.08 -9.11
C GLU A 312 1.25 -24.70 -9.55
N LYS A 313 2.00 -23.98 -8.72
CA LYS A 313 3.30 -23.38 -9.12
C LYS A 313 4.45 -23.66 -8.16
N GLY A 314 4.18 -24.32 -7.02
CA GLY A 314 5.17 -24.71 -6.03
C GLY A 314 5.69 -23.58 -5.14
N SER A 315 6.49 -23.98 -4.14
CA SER A 315 6.99 -23.11 -3.06
C SER A 315 7.71 -21.84 -3.53
N LYS A 316 8.47 -21.88 -4.64
CA LYS A 316 9.18 -20.70 -5.16
C LYS A 316 8.21 -19.59 -5.56
N MET A 317 7.06 -19.95 -6.15
CA MET A 317 6.06 -18.96 -6.55
C MET A 317 5.34 -18.38 -5.34
N VAL A 318 5.04 -19.21 -4.34
CA VAL A 318 4.47 -18.76 -3.06
C VAL A 318 5.39 -17.75 -2.38
N HIS A 319 6.68 -18.07 -2.23
CA HIS A 319 7.64 -17.13 -1.65
C HIS A 319 7.66 -15.78 -2.41
N ARG A 320 7.59 -15.83 -3.74
CA ARG A 320 7.52 -14.61 -4.57
C ARG A 320 6.23 -13.83 -4.32
N PHE A 321 5.08 -14.49 -4.24
CA PHE A 321 3.82 -13.84 -3.92
C PHE A 321 3.87 -13.18 -2.54
N LEU A 322 4.30 -13.91 -1.51
CA LEU A 322 4.44 -13.39 -0.14
C LEU A 322 5.46 -12.25 -0.04
N SER A 323 6.53 -12.27 -0.85
CA SER A 323 7.48 -11.16 -0.93
C SER A 323 6.86 -9.86 -1.42
N LEU A 324 5.82 -9.95 -2.25
CA LEU A 324 5.08 -8.81 -2.79
C LEU A 324 3.91 -8.39 -1.91
N THR A 325 3.51 -9.20 -0.91
CA THR A 325 2.37 -8.96 -0.02
C THR A 325 2.85 -8.88 1.44
N VAL A 326 2.78 -10.00 2.16
CA VAL A 326 3.01 -10.12 3.61
C VAL A 326 4.39 -9.58 4.03
N PHE A 327 5.45 -9.92 3.28
CA PHE A 327 6.80 -9.50 3.66
C PHE A 327 7.07 -8.02 3.40
N THR A 328 6.39 -7.42 2.41
CA THR A 328 6.47 -5.97 2.21
C THR A 328 5.61 -5.25 3.27
N TRP A 329 4.54 -5.87 3.75
CA TRP A 329 3.64 -5.26 4.73
C TRP A 329 4.34 -4.97 6.07
N ILE A 330 5.30 -5.82 6.48
CA ILE A 330 6.02 -5.63 7.75
C ILE A 330 7.10 -4.55 7.69
N GLU A 331 7.54 -4.13 6.49
CA GLU A 331 8.57 -3.10 6.35
C GLU A 331 8.11 -1.77 6.97
N GLY A 332 8.88 -1.26 7.93
CA GLY A 332 8.56 -0.06 8.71
C GLY A 332 7.55 -0.27 9.85
N LYS A 333 7.06 -1.51 10.05
CA LYS A 333 6.17 -1.92 11.15
C LYS A 333 6.84 -2.87 12.15
N GLU A 334 8.15 -3.08 12.02
CA GLU A 334 8.93 -4.00 12.87
C GLU A 334 8.92 -3.56 14.34
N ASN A 335 8.72 -2.27 14.60
CA ASN A 335 8.63 -1.74 15.96
C ASN A 335 7.30 -2.09 16.65
N MET A 336 6.29 -2.62 15.94
CA MET A 336 4.98 -2.94 16.50
C MET A 336 4.98 -4.17 17.42
N ILE A 337 5.97 -5.06 17.28
CA ILE A 337 6.07 -6.26 18.13
C ILE A 337 6.68 -5.98 19.51
N TRP A 338 7.29 -4.81 19.69
CA TRP A 338 7.95 -4.46 20.94
C TRP A 338 6.91 -3.92 21.92
N ASP A 339 6.42 -4.83 22.75
CA ASP A 339 5.63 -4.47 23.92
C ASP A 339 6.58 -4.08 25.07
N TYR A 340 7.17 -2.89 24.94
CA TYR A 340 8.04 -2.30 25.95
C TYR A 340 7.32 -2.13 27.28
N LYS A 341 5.99 -1.96 27.28
CA LYS A 341 5.18 -1.85 28.50
C LYS A 341 5.21 -3.16 29.30
N SER A 342 4.94 -4.28 28.63
CA SER A 342 4.96 -5.60 29.26
C SER A 342 6.36 -6.02 29.66
N GLN A 343 7.38 -5.79 28.80
CA GLN A 343 8.78 -6.06 29.13
C GLN A 343 9.27 -5.28 30.37
N LEU A 344 8.93 -3.99 30.46
CA LEU A 344 9.31 -3.17 31.61
C LEU A 344 8.60 -3.62 32.89
N GLN A 345 7.35 -4.08 32.77
CA GLN A 345 6.58 -4.62 33.88
C GLN A 345 7.18 -5.94 34.38
N GLU A 346 7.50 -6.88 33.49
CA GLU A 346 8.16 -8.16 33.82
C GLU A 346 9.51 -7.91 34.51
N TYR A 347 10.33 -7.00 33.98
CA TYR A 347 11.61 -6.64 34.59
C TYR A 347 11.45 -6.10 36.02
N CYS A 348 10.52 -5.17 36.23
CA CYS A 348 10.32 -4.59 37.55
C CYS A 348 9.75 -5.62 38.53
N GLN A 349 8.83 -6.49 38.09
CA GLN A 349 8.32 -7.57 38.92
C GLN A 349 9.43 -8.54 39.34
N ALA A 350 10.32 -8.92 38.42
CA ALA A 350 11.48 -9.76 38.72
C ALA A 350 12.41 -9.15 39.78
N HIS A 351 12.50 -7.81 39.83
CA HIS A 351 13.31 -7.08 40.81
C HIS A 351 12.53 -6.57 42.03
N LYS A 352 11.29 -7.07 42.25
CA LYS A 352 10.39 -6.65 43.35
C LYS A 352 10.07 -5.14 43.35
N GLY A 353 10.19 -4.52 42.18
CA GLY A 353 9.88 -3.14 41.91
C GLY A 353 8.46 -2.92 41.36
N ARG A 354 8.19 -1.72 40.84
CA ARG A 354 6.89 -1.34 40.26
C ARG A 354 7.04 -0.34 39.12
N VAL A 355 6.06 -0.35 38.21
CA VAL A 355 5.97 0.59 37.08
C VAL A 355 4.64 1.32 37.14
N ASN A 356 4.66 2.65 37.09
CA ASN A 356 3.45 3.47 37.06
C ASN A 356 3.48 4.43 35.88
N TYR A 357 2.37 4.53 35.14
CA TYR A 357 2.23 5.46 34.02
C TYR A 357 1.34 6.64 34.42
N ARG A 358 1.75 7.85 34.07
CA ARG A 358 1.01 9.09 34.33
C ARG A 358 0.92 9.96 33.08
N LEU A 359 -0.29 10.35 32.70
CA LEU A 359 -0.50 11.32 31.63
C LEU A 359 -0.05 12.71 32.10
N LYS A 360 0.97 13.29 31.45
CA LYS A 360 1.48 14.64 31.74
C LYS A 360 0.75 15.72 30.96
N GLY A 361 0.24 15.41 29.77
CA GLY A 361 -0.46 16.39 28.96
C GLY A 361 -0.79 15.94 27.55
N LYS A 362 -1.32 16.88 26.77
CA LYS A 362 -1.64 16.73 25.35
C LYS A 362 -1.05 17.91 24.59
N LYS A 363 -0.42 17.64 23.45
CA LYS A 363 0.14 18.64 22.54
C LYS A 363 -0.61 18.58 21.21
N ILE A 364 -1.12 19.72 20.74
CA ILE A 364 -1.76 19.82 19.42
C ILE A 364 -0.72 20.29 18.42
N ILE A 365 -0.44 19.47 17.40
CA ILE A 365 0.41 19.87 16.29
C ILE A 365 -0.47 20.61 15.28
N ARG A 366 -0.20 21.91 15.09
CA ARG A 366 -1.01 22.80 14.25
C ARG A 366 -0.99 22.42 12.76
N GLU A 367 0.07 21.81 12.26
CA GLU A 367 0.21 21.45 10.83
C GLU A 367 -0.50 20.14 10.40
N GLY A 368 -1.49 19.66 11.15
CA GLY A 368 -2.24 18.48 10.70
C GLY A 368 -3.42 18.04 11.58
N HIS A 369 -3.89 18.90 12.50
CA HIS A 369 -4.92 18.55 13.49
C HIS A 369 -4.64 17.25 14.26
N GLN A 370 -3.35 16.92 14.50
CA GLN A 370 -2.97 15.70 15.21
C GLN A 370 -2.65 16.03 16.68
N GLN A 371 -3.33 15.32 17.59
CA GLN A 371 -3.09 15.37 19.02
C GLN A 371 -2.03 14.33 19.42
N LEU A 372 -0.99 14.77 20.12
CA LEU A 372 -0.05 13.90 20.81
C LEU A 372 -0.37 13.88 22.31
N PHE A 373 -0.29 12.70 22.89
CA PHE A 373 -0.34 12.47 24.33
C PHE A 373 1.09 12.37 24.86
N ILE A 374 1.36 13.01 25.99
CA ILE A 374 2.64 12.94 26.69
C ILE A 374 2.42 12.15 27.96
N VAL A 375 3.10 11.01 28.10
CA VAL A 375 3.03 10.12 29.25
C VAL A 375 4.41 10.02 29.89
N GLU A 376 4.45 10.07 31.21
CA GLU A 376 5.64 9.76 32.00
C GLU A 376 5.47 8.37 32.62
N VAL A 377 6.54 7.58 32.59
CA VAL A 377 6.65 6.32 33.31
C VAL A 377 7.57 6.52 34.51
N GLU A 378 7.08 6.18 35.69
CA GLU A 378 7.86 5.99 36.92
C GLU A 378 8.27 4.52 36.97
N VAL A 379 9.56 4.28 37.09
CA VAL A 379 10.14 2.95 37.20
C VAL A 379 10.89 2.84 38.51
N ASN A 380 10.49 1.86 39.31
CA ASN A 380 11.21 1.44 40.49
C ASN A 380 11.67 -0.01 40.26
N ASP A 381 12.97 -0.26 40.29
CA ASP A 381 13.56 -1.60 40.13
C ASP A 381 13.96 -2.24 41.47
N GLY A 382 13.54 -1.66 42.60
CA GLY A 382 14.01 -1.98 43.94
C GLY A 382 14.99 -0.92 44.47
N PRO A 383 16.28 -0.95 44.08
CA PRO A 383 17.29 -0.03 44.58
C PRO A 383 17.22 1.37 43.95
N ARG A 384 16.59 1.54 42.79
CA ARG A 384 16.55 2.82 42.07
C ARG A 384 15.12 3.17 41.69
N THR A 385 14.81 4.47 41.68
CA THR A 385 13.57 5.02 41.13
C THR A 385 13.93 6.13 40.16
N PHE A 386 13.39 6.08 38.95
CA PHE A 386 13.58 7.11 37.95
C PHE A 386 12.34 7.27 37.06
N TRP A 387 12.33 8.35 36.28
CA TRP A 387 11.24 8.67 35.37
C TRP A 387 11.75 8.81 33.95
N GLU A 388 10.91 8.43 33.00
CA GLU A 388 11.10 8.67 31.56
C GLU A 388 9.80 9.13 30.93
N SER A 389 9.87 9.86 29.81
CA SER A 389 8.69 10.41 29.13
C SER A 389 8.59 10.00 27.68
N GLY A 390 7.39 9.67 27.23
CA GLY A 390 7.06 9.28 25.87
C GLY A 390 5.91 10.11 25.31
N GLU A 391 5.93 10.32 24.01
CA GLU A 391 4.91 11.00 23.23
C GLU A 391 4.32 10.05 22.20
N GLY A 392 3.01 10.12 21.98
CA GLY A 392 2.34 9.26 21.01
C GLY A 392 0.98 9.78 20.56
N ARG A 393 0.52 9.33 19.39
CA ARG A 393 -0.80 9.70 18.84
C ARG A 393 -1.99 9.14 19.66
N SER A 394 -1.72 8.21 20.58
CA SER A 394 -2.65 7.70 21.58
C SER A 394 -1.93 7.56 22.92
N LYS A 395 -2.69 7.47 24.03
CA LYS A 395 -2.11 7.21 25.37
C LYS A 395 -1.25 5.95 25.36
N SER A 396 -1.75 4.86 24.78
CA SER A 396 -1.03 3.59 24.67
C SER A 396 0.29 3.72 23.90
N LYS A 397 0.34 4.45 22.77
CA LYS A 397 1.59 4.68 22.05
C LYS A 397 2.58 5.54 22.84
N ALA A 398 2.08 6.53 23.58
CA ALA A 398 2.92 7.36 24.45
C ALA A 398 3.51 6.54 25.61
N GLU A 399 2.71 5.64 26.21
CA GLU A 399 3.16 4.68 27.23
C GLU A 399 4.24 3.74 26.70
N GLN A 400 4.05 3.16 25.52
CA GLN A 400 5.05 2.30 24.87
C GLN A 400 6.36 3.04 24.63
N GLN A 401 6.31 4.29 24.16
CA GLN A 401 7.53 5.08 23.95
C GLN A 401 8.23 5.43 25.27
N ALA A 402 7.47 5.75 26.32
CA ALA A 402 8.02 6.00 27.65
C ALA A 402 8.71 4.75 28.20
N ALA A 403 8.06 3.59 28.04
CA ALA A 403 8.60 2.30 28.44
C ALA A 403 9.87 1.92 27.66
N ALA A 404 9.92 2.17 26.35
CA ALA A 404 11.09 1.92 25.52
C ALA A 404 12.32 2.71 26.00
N LYS A 405 12.13 3.99 26.34
CA LYS A 405 13.21 4.83 26.89
C LYS A 405 13.67 4.33 28.26
N ALA A 406 12.74 3.89 29.10
CA ALA A 406 13.07 3.34 30.41
C ALA A 406 13.87 2.03 30.32
N ILE A 407 13.46 1.10 29.44
CA ILE A 407 14.19 -0.15 29.16
C ILE A 407 15.61 0.16 28.68
N LYS A 408 15.76 1.12 27.77
CA LYS A 408 17.08 1.55 27.28
C LYS A 408 17.96 2.11 28.40
N LYS A 409 17.39 2.88 29.33
CA LYS A 409 18.11 3.45 30.48
C LYS A 409 18.52 2.39 31.51
N LEU A 410 17.72 1.35 31.66
CA LEU A 410 18.04 0.19 32.49
C LEU A 410 19.12 -0.70 31.87
N GLY A 411 19.46 -0.51 30.59
CA GLY A 411 20.43 -1.35 29.89
C GLY A 411 19.90 -2.75 29.59
N ILE A 412 18.57 -2.93 29.52
CA ILE A 412 17.91 -4.22 29.20
C ILE A 412 17.85 -4.42 27.67
N GLU A 413 18.62 -3.68 26.88
CA GLU A 413 18.85 -4.10 25.50
C GLU A 413 19.56 -5.47 25.59
N GLU A 414 18.87 -6.55 25.20
CA GLU A 414 19.56 -7.80 24.87
C GLU A 414 20.73 -7.42 23.99
N GLU A 415 21.93 -7.78 24.45
CA GLU A 415 23.16 -7.47 23.77
C GLU A 415 22.99 -7.75 22.28
N LYS A 416 23.29 -6.73 21.47
CA LYS A 416 23.60 -6.91 20.06
C LYS A 416 24.85 -7.80 19.98
N ASN A 417 24.69 -9.11 20.07
CA ASN A 417 25.71 -10.09 19.75
C ASN A 417 25.25 -10.92 18.57
#